data_AF-B0D580-F1
#
_entry.id   AF-B0D580-F1
#
_cell.length_a   1.000
_cell.length_b   1.000
_cell.length_c   1.000
_cell.angle_alpha   90.00
_cell.angle_beta   90.00
_cell.angle_gamma   90.00
#
_symmetry.space_group_name_H-M   'P 1'
#
loop_
_entity.id
_entity.type
_entity.pdbx_description
1 polymer ?
#
loop_
_entity_poly.entity_id
_entity_poly.type
_entity_poly.pdbx_seq_one_letter_code
_entity_poly.pdbx_strand_id
1 'polypeptide(L)' 'MCFRKVQCTRYACGHDTPNAESLVDCRSTRCRYSKEHPVGCKTCSTSCKQWLRPAQTVVSFLSPLNCIHCRR' A
#
# COMPACT_ATOMS: atom_id res chain seq x y z
N MET A 1 -6.76 -8.27 2.42
CA MET A 1 -5.63 -7.35 2.18
C MET A 1 -5.36 -7.28 0.68
N CYS A 2 -5.58 -6.13 0.05
CA CYS A 2 -5.51 -6.00 -1.41
C CYS A 2 -4.31 -5.19 -1.92
N PHE A 3 -3.70 -4.35 -1.08
CA PHE A 3 -2.47 -3.62 -1.39
C PHE A 3 -1.72 -3.22 -0.14
N ARG A 4 -0.43 -2.91 -0.30
CA ARG A 4 0.42 -2.32 0.74
C ARG A 4 0.31 -0.80 0.64
N LYS A 5 0.00 -0.13 1.74
CA LYS A 5 0.13 1.31 1.88
C LYS A 5 1.46 1.58 2.58
N VAL A 6 2.37 2.23 1.86
CA VAL A 6 3.67 2.63 2.37
C VAL A 6 3.58 4.08 2.75
N GLN A 7 3.70 4.36 4.03
CA GLN A 7 3.77 5.71 4.54
C GLN A 7 5.20 6.21 4.40
N CYS A 8 5.35 7.43 3.88
CA CYS A 8 6.65 8.05 3.68
C CYS A 8 6.75 9.36 4.45
N THR A 9 7.98 9.68 4.84
CA THR A 9 8.37 11.04 5.27
C THR A 9 9.06 11.72 4.09
N ARG A 10 8.54 12.88 3.69
CA ARG A 10 9.13 13.77 2.68
C ARG A 10 10.07 14.74 3.40
N TYR A 11 11.34 14.75 3.02
CA TYR A 11 12.35 15.66 3.59
C TYR A 11 12.47 16.95 2.79
N ALA A 12 13.09 17.96 3.38
CA ALA A 12 13.36 19.25 2.72
C ALA A 12 14.20 19.12 1.45
N CYS A 13 15.08 18.10 1.37
CA CYS A 13 15.85 17.77 0.18
C CYS A 13 15.01 17.12 -0.95
N GLY A 14 13.69 17.00 -0.80
CA GLY A 14 12.78 16.44 -1.80
C GLY A 14 12.68 14.91 -1.80
N HIS A 15 13.48 14.22 -1.00
CA HIS A 15 13.47 12.75 -0.93
C HIS A 15 12.35 12.22 -0.03
N ASP A 16 11.79 11.08 -0.43
CA ASP A 16 10.86 10.28 0.37
C ASP A 16 11.59 9.09 0.99
N THR A 17 11.43 8.90 2.30
CA THR A 17 11.79 7.62 2.94
C THR A 17 10.57 6.92 3.50
N PRO A 18 10.43 5.60 3.29
CA PRO A 18 9.39 4.82 3.95
C PRO A 18 9.60 4.85 5.47
N ASN A 19 8.52 5.06 6.22
CA ASN A 19 8.53 5.10 7.68
C ASN A 19 7.66 4.00 8.30
N ALA A 20 6.58 3.62 7.63
CA ALA A 20 5.66 2.57 8.08
C ALA A 20 4.99 1.92 6.89
N GLU A 21 4.54 0.69 7.07
CA GLU A 21 3.73 -0.01 6.09
C GLU A 21 2.51 -0.63 6.73
N SER A 22 1.40 -0.65 5.98
CA SER A 22 0.18 -1.30 6.40
C SER A 22 -0.47 -2.03 5.22
N LEU A 23 -1.11 -3.15 5.53
CA LEU A 23 -1.88 -3.92 4.56
C LEU A 23 -3.31 -3.41 4.56
N VAL A 24 -3.76 -2.88 3.42
CA VAL A 24 -5.09 -2.28 3.28
C VAL A 24 -6.02 -3.26 2.59
N ASP A 25 -7.18 -3.50 3.18
CA ASP A 25 -8.25 -4.25 2.54
C ASP A 25 -9.07 -3.35 1.62
N CYS A 26 -9.32 -3.81 0.38
CA CYS A 26 -10.09 -3.07 -0.60
C CYS A 26 -11.61 -3.27 -0.47
N ARG A 27 -12.07 -4.07 0.51
CA ARG A 27 -13.48 -4.34 0.81
C ARG A 27 -14.30 -4.74 -0.42
N SER A 28 -13.71 -5.56 -1.29
CA SER A 28 -14.32 -5.95 -2.55
C SER A 28 -14.64 -7.43 -2.55
N THR A 29 -15.91 -7.75 -2.73
CA THR A 29 -16.39 -9.14 -2.89
C THR A 29 -15.82 -9.84 -4.13
N ARG A 30 -15.26 -9.07 -5.08
CA ARG A 30 -14.60 -9.56 -6.30
C ARG A 30 -13.08 -9.61 -6.20
N CYS A 31 -12.49 -9.33 -5.03
CA CYS A 31 -11.05 -9.46 -4.83
C CYS A 31 -10.76 -10.66 -3.96
N ARG A 32 -10.06 -11.66 -4.49
CA ARG A 32 -9.79 -12.92 -3.77
C ARG A 32 -9.07 -12.70 -2.43
N TYR A 33 -8.30 -11.62 -2.32
CA TYR A 33 -7.56 -11.30 -1.11
C TYR A 33 -8.34 -10.42 -0.13
N SER A 34 -9.51 -9.90 -0.48
CA SER A 34 -10.30 -9.07 0.43
C SER A 34 -10.95 -9.91 1.51
N LYS A 35 -11.08 -9.36 2.72
CA LYS A 35 -11.86 -9.99 3.80
C LYS A 35 -13.34 -10.13 3.46
N GLU A 36 -13.87 -9.26 2.60
CA GLU A 36 -15.26 -9.28 2.12
C GLU A 36 -15.49 -10.32 1.01
N HIS A 37 -14.45 -11.04 0.58
CA HIS A 37 -14.59 -12.02 -0.47
C HIS A 37 -15.30 -13.29 0.06
N PRO A 38 -16.35 -13.77 -0.63
CA PRO A 38 -17.13 -14.91 -0.17
C PRO A 38 -16.28 -16.19 -0.09
N VAL A 39 -16.41 -16.89 1.04
CA VAL A 39 -15.81 -18.20 1.26
C VAL A 39 -16.49 -19.21 0.33
N GLY A 40 -15.72 -19.92 -0.50
CA GLY A 40 -16.26 -20.91 -1.45
C GLY A 40 -16.69 -20.35 -2.82
N CYS A 41 -16.23 -19.15 -3.19
CA CYS A 41 -16.47 -18.62 -4.54
C CYS A 41 -15.91 -19.55 -5.64
N LYS A 42 -16.80 -20.20 -6.39
CA LYS A 42 -16.47 -21.18 -7.43
C LYS A 42 -15.88 -20.55 -8.70
N THR A 43 -16.07 -19.25 -8.91
CA THR A 43 -15.65 -18.53 -10.12
C THR A 43 -14.43 -17.62 -9.88
N CYS A 44 -13.67 -17.83 -8.80
CA CYS A 44 -12.50 -17.01 -8.46
C CYS A 44 -11.47 -16.88 -9.59
N SER A 45 -11.33 -17.89 -10.44
CA SER A 45 -10.40 -17.92 -11.58
C SER A 45 -10.83 -17.01 -12.73
N THR A 46 -12.13 -16.76 -12.89
CA THR A 46 -12.69 -16.05 -14.05
C THR A 46 -13.26 -14.67 -13.69
N SER A 47 -13.82 -14.52 -12.48
CA SER A 47 -14.57 -13.30 -12.10
C SER A 47 -13.87 -12.41 -11.08
N CYS A 48 -12.94 -12.98 -10.30
CA CYS A 48 -12.27 -12.28 -9.20
C CYS A 48 -10.88 -11.77 -9.60
N LYS A 49 -10.52 -10.58 -9.10
CA LYS A 49 -9.15 -10.08 -9.18
C LYS A 49 -8.25 -10.96 -8.32
N GLN A 50 -7.25 -11.56 -8.96
CA GLN A 50 -6.29 -12.48 -8.34
C GLN A 50 -4.90 -11.86 -8.12
N TRP A 51 -4.73 -10.58 -8.42
CA TRP A 51 -3.46 -9.89 -8.28
C TRP A 51 -3.55 -8.84 -7.18
N LEU A 52 -2.55 -8.81 -6.30
CA LEU A 52 -2.36 -7.70 -5.37
C LEU A 52 -2.15 -6.41 -6.17
N ARG A 53 -2.85 -5.34 -5.80
CA ARG A 53 -2.63 -4.05 -6.45
C ARG A 53 -1.24 -3.52 -6.07
N PRO A 54 -0.62 -2.67 -6.91
CA PRO A 54 0.66 -2.05 -6.59
C PRO A 54 0.64 -1.37 -5.22
N ALA A 55 1.80 -1.35 -4.57
CA ALA A 55 1.96 -0.61 -3.33
C ALA A 55 1.65 0.88 -3.56
N GLN A 56 0.90 1.48 -2.64
CA GLN A 56 0.58 2.89 -2.67
C GLN A 56 1.46 3.64 -1.68
N THR A 57 2.36 4.46 -2.20
CA THR A 57 3.17 5.37 -1.40
C THR A 57 2.35 6.63 -1.08
N VAL A 58 2.29 6.98 0.20
CA VAL A 58 1.59 8.18 0.68
C VAL A 58 2.50 8.93 1.63
N VAL A 59 2.80 10.18 1.30
CA VAL A 59 3.50 11.08 2.22
C VAL A 59 2.60 11.33 3.42
N SER A 60 3.02 10.82 4.56
CA SER A 60 2.29 10.95 5.82
C SER A 60 2.89 12.03 6.71
N PHE A 61 4.18 12.34 6.53
CA PHE A 61 4.90 13.34 7.31
C PHE A 61 5.82 14.18 6.43
N LEU A 62 5.99 15.45 6.80
CA LEU A 62 6.99 16.35 6.23
C LEU A 62 8.07 16.58 7.28
N SER A 63 9.34 16.50 6.90
CA SER A 63 10.49 16.81 7.75
C SER A 63 11.21 18.04 7.20
N PRO A 64 11.51 19.05 8.04
CA PRO A 64 12.29 20.22 7.62
C PRO A 64 13.79 19.92 7.47
N LEU A 65 14.23 18.72 7.89
CA LEU A 65 15.62 18.29 7.77
C LEU A 65 15.88 17.68 6.40
N ASN A 66 17.14 17.61 6.01
CA ASN A 66 17.58 16.77 4.88
C ASN A 66 17.56 15.29 5.29
N CYS A 67 17.32 14.40 4.33
CA CYS A 67 17.39 12.97 4.58
C CYS A 67 18.82 12.53 4.93
N ILE A 68 18.98 11.34 5.52
CA ILE A 68 20.29 10.80 5.94
C ILE A 68 21.30 10.70 4.78
N HIS A 69 20.82 10.57 3.55
CA HIS A 69 21.68 10.53 2.36
C HIS A 69 22.17 11.91 1.90
N CYS A 70 21.41 12.97 2.18
CA CYS A 70 21.74 14.36 1.80
C CYS A 70 22.34 15.18 2.93
N ARG A 71 22.35 14.66 4.16
CA ARG A 71 22.98 15.29 5.32
C ARG A 71 24.48 14.98 5.42
N ARG A 72 25.03 14.22 4.47
CA ARG A 72 26.47 13.96 4.36
C ARG A 72 27.21 15.14 3.77
#